data_AF-A0A7X8XGZ6-F1
#
_entry.id   AF-A0A7X8XGZ6-F1
#
_cell.length_a   1.000
_cell.length_b   1.000
_cell.length_c   1.000
_cell.angle_alpha   90.00
_cell.angle_beta   90.00
_cell.angle_gamma   90.00
#
_symmetry.space_group_name_H-M   'P 1'
#
loop_
_entity.id
_entity.type
_entity.pdbx_description
1 polymer ?
#
loop_
_entity_poly.entity_id
_entity_poly.type
_entity_poly.pdbx_seq_one_letter_code
_entity_poly.pdbx_strand_id
1 'polypeptide(L)'
;MKRKALLLVLLVTLTFSLHSRPYIGINQGLVGTGIEVGYLTRSFEQNLSIQFPFVQGATTPMAATVNVLYRTQRLNPVVISLGPTARIAWQKEQGFTLGGGFMLSVGWEVLAKREILFVEGAYIPFKTSVWGPLDVPGERLVDQYIRIGWRHLF
;
A
#
# COMPACT_ATOMS: atom_id res chain seq x y z
N MET A 1 -17.63 14.38 -21.74
CA MET A 1 -16.57 13.34 -21.65
C MET A 1 -16.36 12.80 -20.24
N LYS A 2 -16.30 13.63 -19.18
CA LYS A 2 -16.01 13.21 -17.79
C LYS A 2 -16.95 12.14 -17.20
N ARG A 3 -18.26 12.20 -17.46
CA ARG A 3 -19.23 11.22 -16.93
C ARG A 3 -19.10 9.82 -17.54
N LYS A 4 -18.74 9.73 -18.83
CA LYS A 4 -18.51 8.45 -19.52
C LYS A 4 -17.22 7.78 -19.03
N ALA A 5 -16.18 8.57 -18.75
CA ALA A 5 -14.96 8.09 -18.13
C ALA A 5 -15.20 7.61 -16.68
N LEU A 6 -15.97 8.37 -15.89
CA LEU A 6 -16.36 7.95 -14.53
C LEU A 6 -17.17 6.65 -14.55
N LEU A 7 -18.16 6.54 -15.46
CA LEU A 7 -18.97 5.34 -15.61
C LEU A 7 -18.14 4.14 -16.06
N LEU A 8 -17.17 4.35 -16.97
CA LEU A 8 -16.24 3.32 -17.40
C LEU A 8 -15.36 2.86 -16.22
N VAL A 9 -14.82 3.80 -15.44
CA VAL A 9 -14.06 3.48 -14.22
C VAL A 9 -14.90 2.70 -13.24
N LEU A 10 -16.16 3.10 -13.02
CA LEU A 10 -17.11 2.41 -12.13
C LEU A 10 -17.49 1.00 -12.64
N LEU A 11 -17.69 0.84 -13.95
CA LEU A 11 -17.97 -0.45 -14.58
C LEU A 11 -16.74 -1.37 -14.56
N VAL A 12 -15.56 -0.82 -14.76
CA VAL A 12 -14.29 -1.55 -14.65
C VAL A 12 -14.06 -1.97 -13.20
N THR A 13 -14.28 -1.10 -12.21
CA THR A 13 -14.15 -1.48 -10.80
C THR A 13 -15.21 -2.49 -10.35
N LEU A 14 -16.46 -2.37 -10.84
CA LEU A 14 -17.52 -3.34 -10.59
C LEU A 14 -17.24 -4.70 -11.23
N THR A 15 -16.69 -4.76 -12.44
CA THR A 15 -16.39 -6.04 -13.11
C THR A 15 -15.20 -6.78 -12.48
N PHE A 16 -14.26 -6.08 -11.82
CA PHE A 16 -13.21 -6.71 -11.01
C PHE A 16 -13.68 -7.26 -9.66
N SER A 17 -14.90 -6.89 -9.20
CA SER A 17 -15.39 -7.20 -7.84
C SER A 17 -16.07 -8.57 -7.69
N LEU A 18 -16.27 -9.33 -8.77
CA LEU A 18 -17.09 -10.56 -8.71
C LEU A 18 -16.48 -11.73 -7.88
N HIS A 19 -15.21 -11.65 -7.46
CA HIS A 19 -14.60 -12.60 -6.51
C HIS A 19 -13.60 -11.91 -5.55
N SER A 20 -13.79 -10.62 -5.26
CA SER A 20 -12.89 -9.88 -4.37
C SER A 20 -13.20 -10.16 -2.91
N ARG A 21 -12.20 -10.60 -2.14
CA ARG A 21 -12.27 -10.68 -0.68
C ARG A 21 -11.74 -9.39 -0.07
N PRO A 22 -12.55 -8.61 0.64
CA PRO A 22 -12.02 -7.49 1.40
C PRO A 22 -11.12 -8.03 2.53
N TYR A 23 -10.13 -7.25 2.92
CA TYR A 23 -9.29 -7.56 4.06
C TYR A 23 -8.95 -6.31 4.87
N ILE A 24 -8.59 -6.58 6.11
CA ILE A 24 -7.91 -5.63 6.98
C ILE A 24 -6.59 -6.23 7.42
N GLY A 25 -5.57 -5.40 7.58
CA GLY A 25 -4.26 -5.85 7.99
C GLY A 25 -3.51 -4.81 8.79
N ILE A 26 -2.41 -5.28 9.38
CA ILE A 26 -1.43 -4.45 10.04
C ILE A 26 -0.10 -4.73 9.36
N ASN A 27 0.61 -3.67 9.02
CA ASN A 27 1.96 -3.76 8.51
C ASN A 27 2.92 -2.99 9.40
N GLN A 28 4.15 -3.46 9.45
CA GLN A 28 5.23 -2.87 10.19
C GLN A 28 6.40 -2.74 9.22
N GLY A 29 7.06 -1.60 9.21
CA GLY A 29 8.42 -1.60 8.71
C GLY A 29 9.29 -0.71 9.56
N LEU A 30 10.43 -0.32 9.00
CA LEU A 30 11.55 0.20 9.80
C LEU A 30 11.24 1.54 10.49
N VAL A 31 10.26 2.29 10.00
CA VAL A 31 10.02 3.68 10.40
C VAL A 31 8.64 3.88 11.04
N GLY A 32 7.76 2.89 10.93
CA GLY A 32 6.41 2.97 11.48
C GLY A 32 5.57 1.71 11.32
N THR A 33 4.42 1.74 11.98
CA THR A 33 3.35 0.74 11.88
C THR A 33 2.19 1.33 11.11
N GLY A 34 1.60 0.56 10.19
CA GLY A 34 0.45 0.97 9.43
C GLY A 34 -0.73 0.03 9.57
N ILE A 35 -1.92 0.60 9.41
CA ILE A 35 -3.16 -0.14 9.22
C ILE A 35 -3.46 -0.15 7.73
N GLU A 36 -3.86 -1.30 7.22
CA GLU A 36 -4.10 -1.52 5.80
C GLU A 36 -5.50 -2.08 5.57
N VAL A 37 -6.16 -1.59 4.54
CA VAL A 37 -7.43 -2.11 4.04
C VAL A 37 -7.32 -2.30 2.55
N GLY A 38 -7.99 -3.33 2.04
CA GLY A 38 -7.88 -3.64 0.62
C GLY A 38 -8.84 -4.69 0.13
N TYR A 39 -8.70 -4.98 -1.15
CA TYR A 39 -9.44 -6.02 -1.85
C TYR A 39 -8.46 -6.98 -2.51
N LEU A 40 -8.76 -8.26 -2.33
CA LEU A 40 -7.97 -9.37 -2.84
C LEU A 40 -8.77 -10.16 -3.87
N THR A 41 -8.23 -10.34 -5.06
CA THR A 41 -8.77 -11.29 -6.05
C THR A 41 -7.75 -12.40 -6.29
N ARG A 42 -8.04 -13.32 -7.23
CA ARG A 42 -7.05 -14.33 -7.66
C ARG A 42 -5.85 -13.71 -8.40
N SER A 43 -6.06 -12.60 -9.09
CA SER A 43 -5.07 -12.03 -10.03
C SER A 43 -4.61 -10.61 -9.67
N PHE A 44 -5.34 -9.92 -8.80
CA PHE A 44 -5.04 -8.55 -8.38
C PHE A 44 -5.26 -8.31 -6.88
N GLU A 45 -4.43 -7.46 -6.32
CA GLU A 45 -4.53 -6.93 -4.96
C GLU A 45 -4.54 -5.42 -5.04
N GLN A 46 -5.48 -4.79 -4.35
CA GLN A 46 -5.55 -3.34 -4.21
C GLN A 46 -5.57 -3.02 -2.73
N ASN A 47 -4.70 -2.11 -2.29
CA ASN A 47 -4.64 -1.75 -0.89
C ASN A 47 -4.35 -0.28 -0.65
N LEU A 48 -4.85 0.19 0.47
CA LEU A 48 -4.61 1.49 1.04
C LEU A 48 -4.11 1.27 2.47
N SER A 49 -2.92 1.79 2.78
CA SER A 49 -2.38 1.74 4.14
C SER A 49 -2.09 3.13 4.67
N ILE A 50 -2.43 3.40 5.92
CA ILE A 50 -2.05 4.60 6.66
C ILE A 50 -0.96 4.20 7.66
N GLN A 51 0.18 4.87 7.62
CA GLN A 51 1.35 4.59 8.44
C GLN A 51 1.51 5.67 9.52
N PHE A 52 1.83 5.20 10.72
CA PHE A 52 2.11 5.99 11.91
C PHE A 52 3.59 5.81 12.27
N PRO A 53 4.39 6.90 12.33
CA PRO A 53 5.81 6.81 12.62
C PRO A 53 6.07 6.39 14.06
N PHE A 54 7.20 5.71 14.31
CA PHE A 54 7.65 5.39 15.66
C PHE A 54 8.22 6.60 16.42
N VAL A 55 8.83 7.54 15.69
CA VAL A 55 9.43 8.74 16.27
C VAL A 55 8.42 9.88 16.22
N GLN A 56 8.02 10.37 17.38
CA GLN A 56 7.15 11.54 17.52
C GLN A 56 7.99 12.80 17.74
N GLY A 57 7.86 13.77 16.85
CA GLY A 57 8.42 15.12 16.99
C GLY A 57 7.35 16.15 17.35
N ALA A 58 7.71 17.43 17.34
CA ALA A 58 6.75 18.53 17.57
C ALA A 58 5.58 18.53 16.56
N THR A 59 5.84 18.05 15.34
CA THR A 59 4.82 17.70 14.35
C THR A 59 5.04 16.26 13.91
N THR A 60 4.03 15.41 14.08
CA THR A 60 4.11 13.99 13.71
C THR A 60 3.80 13.85 12.22
N PRO A 61 4.77 13.40 11.39
CA PRO A 61 4.49 13.14 9.98
C PRO A 61 3.57 11.92 9.86
N MET A 62 2.65 11.94 8.92
CA MET A 62 1.83 10.80 8.58
C MET A 62 2.12 10.39 7.14
N ALA A 63 1.92 9.11 6.83
CA ALA A 63 2.02 8.65 5.45
C ALA A 63 0.85 7.76 5.07
N ALA A 64 0.47 7.82 3.80
CA ALA A 64 -0.46 6.90 3.18
C ALA A 64 0.21 6.25 1.98
N THR A 65 -0.13 4.99 1.73
CA THR A 65 0.36 4.21 0.59
C THR A 65 -0.82 3.59 -0.12
N VAL A 66 -0.84 3.69 -1.44
CA VAL A 66 -1.80 3.01 -2.30
C VAL A 66 -1.03 2.07 -3.22
N ASN A 67 -1.48 0.83 -3.31
CA ASN A 67 -0.88 -0.18 -4.16
C ASN A 67 -1.92 -0.85 -5.04
N VAL A 68 -1.51 -1.17 -6.27
CA VAL A 68 -2.26 -2.04 -7.17
C VAL A 68 -1.28 -3.09 -7.67
N LEU A 69 -1.42 -4.33 -7.24
CA LEU A 69 -0.47 -5.40 -7.51
C LEU A 69 -1.13 -6.48 -8.34
N TYR A 70 -0.46 -6.90 -9.41
CA TYR A 70 -0.77 -8.15 -10.09
C TYR A 70 -0.19 -9.30 -9.28
N ARG A 71 -0.96 -10.39 -9.09
CA ARG A 71 -0.56 -11.51 -8.24
C ARG A 71 -0.59 -12.84 -8.96
N THR A 72 0.31 -13.73 -8.56
CA THR A 72 0.41 -15.10 -9.06
C THR A 72 0.34 -16.09 -7.90
N GLN A 73 -0.68 -16.96 -7.93
CA GLN A 73 -0.89 -18.03 -6.95
C GLN A 73 -0.28 -19.38 -7.39
N ARG A 74 0.61 -19.38 -8.40
CA ARG A 74 1.21 -20.60 -8.94
C ARG A 74 2.10 -21.36 -7.94
N LEU A 75 2.54 -20.71 -6.87
CA LEU A 75 3.46 -21.24 -5.87
C LEU A 75 2.78 -21.52 -4.51
N ASN A 76 1.46 -21.71 -4.51
CA ASN A 76 0.61 -21.92 -3.32
C ASN A 76 1.28 -22.85 -2.28
N PRO A 77 1.41 -22.43 -1.01
CA PRO A 77 0.82 -21.24 -0.35
C PRO A 77 1.56 -19.92 -0.57
N VAL A 78 2.67 -19.92 -1.29
CA VAL A 78 3.40 -18.70 -1.60
C VAL A 78 2.74 -17.98 -2.78
N VAL A 79 2.49 -16.69 -2.61
CA VAL A 79 1.92 -15.79 -3.60
C VAL A 79 2.89 -14.64 -3.81
N ILE A 80 3.23 -14.39 -5.07
CA ILE A 80 4.09 -13.27 -5.45
C ILE A 80 3.20 -12.23 -6.12
N SER A 81 3.35 -10.98 -5.72
CA SER A 81 2.62 -9.86 -6.31
C SER A 81 3.58 -8.74 -6.69
N LEU A 82 3.33 -8.08 -7.82
CA LEU A 82 4.14 -6.98 -8.34
C LEU A 82 3.23 -5.92 -8.94
N GLY A 83 3.51 -4.65 -8.72
CA GLY A 83 2.80 -3.58 -9.41
C GLY A 83 3.18 -2.19 -8.95
N PRO A 84 2.48 -1.16 -9.45
CA PRO A 84 2.70 0.22 -9.05
C PRO A 84 2.37 0.47 -7.57
N THR A 85 3.16 1.34 -6.96
CA THR A 85 2.94 1.91 -5.63
C THR A 85 2.99 3.43 -5.69
N ALA A 86 2.10 4.07 -4.95
CA ALA A 86 2.13 5.51 -4.71
C ALA A 86 2.13 5.76 -3.20
N ARG A 87 2.96 6.69 -2.76
CA ARG A 87 3.07 7.11 -1.36
C ARG A 87 2.89 8.60 -1.24
N ILE A 88 2.25 9.02 -0.18
CA ILE A 88 2.20 10.41 0.24
C ILE A 88 2.61 10.45 1.71
N ALA A 89 3.56 11.30 2.04
CA ALA A 89 3.84 11.68 3.42
C ALA A 89 3.55 13.17 3.58
N TRP A 90 2.97 13.55 4.72
CA TRP A 90 2.65 14.94 5.02
C TRP A 90 2.96 15.26 6.47
N GLN A 91 3.35 16.51 6.70
CA GLN A 91 3.65 17.05 8.02
C GLN A 91 2.99 18.42 8.14
N LYS A 92 2.34 18.63 9.28
CA LYS A 92 1.66 19.89 9.59
C LYS A 92 2.70 21.03 9.51
N GLU A 93 2.33 22.13 8.87
CA GLU A 93 3.15 23.35 8.71
C GLU A 93 4.38 23.25 7.78
N GLN A 94 4.68 22.11 7.17
CA GLN A 94 5.82 21.96 6.24
C GLN A 94 5.40 21.68 4.80
N GLY A 95 4.51 20.70 4.60
CA GLY A 95 4.09 20.32 3.25
C GLY A 95 3.87 18.82 3.11
N PHE A 96 3.94 18.34 1.87
CA PHE A 96 3.81 16.93 1.56
C PHE A 96 4.81 16.49 0.49
N THR A 97 5.23 15.24 0.58
CA THR A 97 6.05 14.56 -0.43
C THR A 97 5.27 13.42 -1.03
N LEU A 98 5.24 13.37 -2.36
CA LEU A 98 4.67 12.28 -3.14
C LEU A 98 5.79 11.41 -3.67
N GLY A 99 5.66 10.10 -3.50
CA GLY A 99 6.53 9.08 -4.06
C GLY A 99 5.76 8.17 -5.01
N GLY A 100 6.35 7.85 -6.15
CA GLY A 100 5.81 6.88 -7.11
C GLY A 100 6.85 5.84 -7.49
N GLY A 101 6.43 4.59 -7.65
CA GLY A 101 7.35 3.51 -8.00
C GLY A 101 6.67 2.16 -8.17
N PHE A 102 7.42 1.10 -7.85
CA PHE A 102 6.98 -0.28 -7.93
C PHE A 102 7.15 -0.99 -6.59
N MET A 103 6.28 -1.97 -6.34
CA MET A 103 6.34 -2.80 -5.15
C MET A 103 6.23 -4.27 -5.52
N LEU A 104 7.11 -5.07 -4.93
CA LEU A 104 7.08 -6.51 -4.91
C LEU A 104 6.58 -6.95 -3.53
N SER A 105 5.58 -7.84 -3.49
CA SER A 105 5.04 -8.44 -2.27
C SER A 105 5.15 -9.95 -2.38
N VAL A 106 5.66 -10.60 -1.35
CA VAL A 106 5.67 -12.05 -1.20
C VAL A 106 4.82 -12.38 0.02
N GLY A 107 3.69 -13.04 -0.24
CA GLY A 107 2.73 -13.45 0.77
C GLY A 107 2.68 -14.96 0.94
N TRP A 108 2.45 -15.42 2.16
CA TRP A 108 2.07 -16.79 2.48
C TRP A 108 0.58 -16.82 2.79
N GLU A 109 -0.23 -17.29 1.84
CA GLU A 109 -1.68 -17.38 1.95
C GLU A 109 -2.09 -18.79 2.38
N VAL A 110 -2.43 -18.98 3.66
CA VAL A 110 -3.06 -20.23 4.09
C VAL A 110 -4.56 -20.12 3.82
N LEU A 111 -4.99 -20.62 2.66
CA LEU A 111 -6.38 -20.54 2.17
C LEU A 111 -7.45 -20.98 3.19
N ALA A 112 -7.11 -21.92 4.08
CA ALA A 112 -8.02 -22.42 5.12
C ALA A 112 -8.21 -21.44 6.30
N LYS A 113 -7.22 -20.60 6.60
CA LYS A 113 -7.22 -19.74 7.79
C LYS A 113 -7.63 -18.30 7.51
N ARG A 114 -7.81 -17.91 6.23
CA ARG A 114 -8.09 -16.53 5.82
C ARG A 114 -7.02 -15.53 6.26
N GLU A 115 -5.84 -16.03 6.62
CA GLU A 115 -4.71 -15.23 7.05
C GLU A 115 -3.61 -15.20 6.00
N ILE A 116 -3.01 -14.03 5.84
CA ILE A 116 -1.87 -13.80 4.95
C ILE A 116 -0.76 -13.15 5.76
N LEU A 117 0.40 -13.81 5.82
CA LEU A 117 1.65 -13.18 6.26
C LEU A 117 2.39 -12.70 5.02
N PHE A 118 2.94 -11.49 5.04
CA PHE A 118 3.60 -10.96 3.85
C PHE A 118 4.87 -10.17 4.18
N VAL A 119 5.75 -10.12 3.19
CA VAL A 119 6.93 -9.24 3.14
C VAL A 119 6.89 -8.47 1.83
N GLU A 120 7.08 -7.16 1.92
CA GLU A 120 7.03 -6.22 0.79
C GLU A 120 8.35 -5.49 0.64
N GLY A 121 8.80 -5.40 -0.61
CA GLY A 121 9.90 -4.56 -1.07
C GLY A 121 9.39 -3.50 -2.04
N ALA A 122 9.61 -2.21 -1.76
CA ALA A 122 9.26 -1.12 -2.65
C ALA A 122 10.51 -0.46 -3.25
N TYR A 123 10.40 0.01 -4.49
CA TYR A 123 11.40 0.84 -5.16
C TYR A 123 10.71 2.10 -5.68
N ILE A 124 11.11 3.27 -5.15
CA ILE A 124 10.42 4.56 -5.36
C ILE A 124 11.41 5.57 -5.94
N PRO A 125 11.65 5.54 -7.25
CA PRO A 125 12.60 6.44 -7.90
C PRO A 125 12.03 7.84 -8.16
N PHE A 126 10.70 7.98 -8.23
CA PHE A 126 10.06 9.27 -8.51
C PHE A 126 9.59 9.89 -7.20
N LYS A 127 10.12 11.08 -6.86
CA LYS A 127 9.69 11.84 -5.70
C LYS A 127 9.50 13.30 -6.07
N THR A 128 8.49 13.93 -5.49
CA THR A 128 8.26 15.36 -5.61
C THR A 128 7.72 15.90 -4.31
N SER A 129 8.20 17.08 -3.91
CA SER A 129 7.80 17.76 -2.68
C SER A 129 7.10 19.05 -3.02
N VAL A 130 6.02 19.34 -2.30
CA VAL A 130 5.18 20.52 -2.51
C VAL A 130 5.11 21.29 -1.19
N TRP A 131 5.31 22.62 -1.27
CA TRP A 131 5.36 23.59 -0.17
C TRP A 131 6.60 23.54 0.74
N GLY A 132 7.34 22.43 0.73
CA GLY A 132 8.63 22.30 1.40
C GLY A 132 9.04 20.83 1.49
N PRO A 133 10.34 20.53 1.67
CA PRO A 133 10.77 19.18 2.04
C PRO A 133 10.21 18.83 3.42
N LEU A 134 9.91 17.55 3.63
CA LEU A 134 9.55 17.05 4.96
C LEU A 134 10.80 16.97 5.83
N ASP A 135 10.62 16.97 7.15
CA ASP A 135 11.72 16.58 8.03
C ASP A 135 12.18 15.13 7.75
N VAL A 136 13.40 14.81 8.19
CA VAL A 136 14.02 13.49 8.03
C VAL A 136 13.08 12.32 8.38
N PRO A 137 12.25 12.35 9.44
CA PRO A 137 11.30 11.28 9.72
C PRO A 137 10.21 11.14 8.66
N GLY A 138 9.73 12.23 8.07
CA GLY A 138 8.72 12.24 7.00
C GLY A 138 9.27 11.70 5.68
N GLU A 139 10.50 12.06 5.31
CA GLU A 139 11.16 11.50 4.12
C GLU A 139 11.38 9.98 4.26
N ARG A 140 11.77 9.52 5.45
CA ARG A 140 11.98 8.09 5.73
C ARG A 140 10.71 7.25 5.60
N LEU A 141 9.53 7.82 5.84
CA LEU A 141 8.25 7.12 5.61
C LEU A 141 8.00 6.87 4.11
N VAL A 142 8.35 7.83 3.25
CA VAL A 142 8.30 7.64 1.80
C VAL A 142 9.32 6.58 1.38
N ASP A 143 10.50 6.60 2.00
CA ASP A 143 11.66 5.75 1.65
C ASP A 143 11.64 4.37 2.32
N GLN A 144 10.54 3.99 2.95
CA GLN A 144 10.43 2.70 3.62
C GLN A 144 10.41 1.55 2.60
N TYR A 145 11.59 1.03 2.27
CA TYR A 145 11.75 0.03 1.23
C TYR A 145 11.25 -1.35 1.63
N ILE A 146 11.20 -1.67 2.92
CA ILE A 146 10.79 -3.01 3.40
C ILE A 146 9.67 -2.88 4.42
N ARG A 147 8.62 -3.70 4.25
CA ARG A 147 7.51 -3.87 5.21
C ARG A 147 7.20 -5.34 5.40
N ILE A 148 6.80 -5.71 6.60
CA ILE A 148 6.32 -7.04 6.96
C ILE A 148 4.95 -6.85 7.59
N GLY A 149 4.01 -7.73 7.28
CA GLY A 149 2.68 -7.55 7.83
C GLY A 149 1.85 -8.81 7.81
N TRP A 150 0.63 -8.62 8.30
CA TRP A 150 -0.38 -9.65 8.41
C TRP A 150 -1.73 -9.07 7.97
N ARG A 151 -2.51 -9.86 7.23
CA ARG A 151 -3.84 -9.50 6.73
C ARG A 151 -4.83 -10.62 7.04
N HIS A 152 -6.02 -10.21 7.47
CA HIS A 152 -7.19 -11.06 7.66
C HIS A 152 -8.22 -10.81 6.56
N LEU A 153 -8.59 -11.87 5.84
CA LEU A 153 -9.59 -11.87 4.76
C LEU A 153 -11.00 -12.16 5.31
N PHE A 154 -12.00 -11.42 4.84
CA PHE A 154 -13.42 -11.64 5.19
C PHE A 154 -14.16 -12.50 4.15
#